data_AF-A0A117MJM7-F1
#
_entry.id   AF-A0A117MJM7-F1
#
_cell.length_a   1.000
_cell.length_b   1.000
_cell.length_c   1.000
_cell.angle_alpha   90.00
_cell.angle_beta   90.00
_cell.angle_gamma   90.00
#
_symmetry.space_group_name_H-M   'P 1'
#
loop_
_entity.id
_entity.type
_entity.pdbx_description
1 polymer ?
#
loop_
_entity_poly.entity_id
_entity_poly.type
_entity_poly.pdbx_seq_one_letter_code
_entity_poly.pdbx_strand_id
1 'polypeptide(L)'
;MIGIAIPLLGTVATLLTVLSNNSDDDSGAGGAISSPATQQNSPAASGTPVEEPGGQNGASAAPTASVRFGPGDLVVNSTYGASGYVDLDSVPLLVTGRSTDGSDLAFDPTGSEPVDVEGQIAPLPAGASEPSEAECVTQLQKNELSELDLARDVAFCVQTGEGRTAYLRVISAPVEGEGKVRLKATVWDLPQ
;
A
#
# COMPACT_ATOMS: atom_id res chain seq x y z
N MET A 1 -16.63 -47.76 34.00
CA MET A 1 -15.91 -46.48 33.87
C MET A 1 -16.21 -45.90 32.51
N ILE A 2 -16.52 -44.61 32.51
CA ILE A 2 -17.19 -43.85 31.46
C ILE A 2 -16.25 -43.65 30.26
N GLY A 3 -16.69 -44.04 29.07
CA GLY A 3 -16.02 -43.76 27.80
C GLY A 3 -16.34 -42.34 27.35
N ILE A 4 -15.31 -41.54 27.11
CA ILE A 4 -15.45 -40.16 26.61
C ILE A 4 -15.28 -40.23 25.09
N ALA A 5 -16.37 -39.94 24.37
CA ALA A 5 -16.39 -39.82 22.92
C ALA A 5 -15.89 -38.42 22.52
N ILE A 6 -14.98 -38.37 21.54
CA ILE A 6 -14.46 -37.14 20.94
C ILE A 6 -15.28 -36.85 19.68
N PRO A 7 -16.04 -35.73 19.60
CA PRO A 7 -16.61 -35.32 18.33
C PRO A 7 -15.54 -34.61 17.47
N LEU A 8 -15.19 -35.23 16.35
CA LEU A 8 -14.45 -34.60 15.26
C LEU A 8 -15.36 -33.59 14.56
N LEU A 9 -15.11 -32.30 14.74
CA LEU A 9 -15.71 -31.25 13.91
C LEU A 9 -14.98 -31.22 12.57
N GLY A 10 -15.57 -31.89 11.57
CA GLY A 10 -15.17 -31.76 10.17
C GLY A 10 -15.70 -30.46 9.59
N THR A 11 -14.81 -29.51 9.29
CA THR A 11 -15.15 -28.33 8.48
C THR A 11 -15.17 -28.72 7.00
N VAL A 12 -16.37 -28.73 6.41
CA VAL A 12 -16.58 -28.85 4.97
C VAL A 12 -16.44 -27.45 4.37
N ALA A 13 -15.38 -27.21 3.60
CA ALA A 13 -15.29 -26.02 2.75
C ALA A 13 -16.05 -26.28 1.45
N THR A 14 -17.17 -25.58 1.25
CA THR A 14 -17.88 -25.57 -0.03
C THR A 14 -17.23 -24.52 -0.94
N LEU A 15 -16.52 -24.96 -1.97
CA LEU A 15 -16.01 -24.08 -3.03
C LEU A 15 -17.19 -23.73 -3.96
N LEU A 16 -17.64 -22.48 -3.95
CA LEU A 16 -18.62 -21.99 -4.92
C LEU A 16 -17.87 -21.44 -6.15
N THR A 17 -17.80 -22.23 -7.21
CA THR A 17 -17.46 -21.76 -8.57
C THR A 17 -18.69 -21.11 -9.20
N VAL A 18 -18.61 -19.83 -9.56
CA VAL A 18 -19.58 -19.20 -10.48
C VAL A 18 -18.86 -18.95 -11.80
N LEU A 19 -19.09 -19.86 -12.74
CA LEU A 19 -18.89 -19.68 -14.18
C LEU A 19 -20.22 -19.20 -14.77
N SER A 20 -20.13 -18.17 -15.61
CA SER A 20 -21.00 -17.85 -16.75
C SER A 20 -22.51 -17.72 -16.49
N ASN A 21 -23.02 -16.49 -16.58
CA ASN A 21 -24.41 -16.26 -16.89
C ASN A 21 -24.54 -15.89 -18.38
N ASN A 22 -25.06 -16.85 -19.13
CA ASN A 22 -25.61 -16.71 -20.48
C ASN A 22 -26.81 -15.75 -20.44
N SER A 23 -27.05 -15.04 -21.54
CA SER A 23 -28.40 -14.68 -21.98
C SER A 23 -28.53 -15.15 -23.41
N ASP A 24 -29.35 -16.17 -23.59
CA ASP A 24 -29.75 -16.79 -24.84
C ASP A 24 -30.73 -15.89 -25.61
N ASP A 25 -30.59 -15.82 -26.94
CA ASP A 25 -31.74 -15.72 -27.85
C ASP A 25 -31.38 -16.32 -29.23
N ASP A 26 -31.85 -17.56 -29.38
CA ASP A 26 -32.40 -18.30 -30.53
C ASP A 26 -31.70 -18.42 -31.90
N SER A 27 -31.70 -19.66 -32.39
CA SER A 27 -31.02 -20.15 -33.59
C SER A 27 -31.98 -20.26 -34.79
N GLY A 28 -31.59 -19.69 -35.93
CA GLY A 28 -32.18 -19.98 -37.24
C GLY A 28 -31.16 -20.63 -38.18
N ALA A 29 -31.25 -21.94 -38.36
CA ALA A 29 -30.43 -22.71 -39.30
C ALA A 29 -30.92 -22.55 -40.75
N GLY A 30 -29.96 -22.51 -41.70
CA GLY A 30 -30.20 -22.89 -43.10
C GLY A 30 -29.62 -21.93 -44.14
N GLY A 31 -28.58 -22.33 -44.86
CA GLY A 31 -28.14 -21.58 -46.06
C GLY A 31 -26.71 -21.80 -46.54
N ALA A 32 -26.43 -22.99 -47.06
CA ALA A 32 -25.79 -23.22 -48.37
C ALA A 32 -24.85 -22.15 -49.02
N ILE A 33 -23.57 -22.58 -49.18
CA ILE A 33 -22.63 -22.46 -50.33
C ILE A 33 -22.04 -21.09 -50.79
N SER A 34 -20.70 -21.14 -50.98
CA SER A 34 -19.88 -20.54 -52.07
C SER A 34 -19.40 -19.06 -52.02
N SER A 35 -18.07 -18.88 -51.97
CA SER A 35 -17.30 -17.80 -52.64
C SER A 35 -17.53 -17.84 -54.18
N PRO A 36 -17.14 -16.85 -55.05
CA PRO A 36 -16.09 -15.82 -54.92
C PRO A 36 -16.34 -14.45 -55.66
N ALA A 37 -15.27 -13.62 -55.71
CA ALA A 37 -14.87 -12.68 -56.79
C ALA A 37 -15.16 -11.16 -56.72
N THR A 38 -14.09 -10.42 -56.38
CA THR A 38 -13.37 -9.35 -57.13
C THR A 38 -14.07 -8.11 -57.73
N GLN A 39 -13.41 -6.95 -57.46
CA GLN A 39 -13.06 -5.82 -58.36
C GLN A 39 -14.00 -4.60 -58.47
N GLN A 40 -13.54 -3.40 -58.06
CA GLN A 40 -13.14 -2.32 -59.00
C GLN A 40 -12.61 -1.04 -58.32
N ASN A 41 -11.74 -0.36 -59.09
CA ASN A 41 -10.82 0.75 -58.81
C ASN A 41 -11.37 2.10 -58.27
N SER A 42 -10.44 2.81 -57.61
CA SER A 42 -10.32 4.24 -57.23
C SER A 42 -10.48 5.27 -58.39
N PRO A 43 -10.54 6.63 -58.17
CA PRO A 43 -9.43 7.44 -57.60
C PRO A 43 -9.76 8.74 -56.80
N ALA A 44 -8.77 9.12 -55.97
CA ALA A 44 -8.23 10.44 -55.60
C ALA A 44 -9.12 11.69 -55.34
N ALA A 45 -8.96 12.29 -54.16
CA ALA A 45 -8.84 13.74 -54.00
C ALA A 45 -8.00 14.11 -52.76
N SER A 46 -7.04 15.01 -52.98
CA SER A 46 -6.06 15.54 -52.05
C SER A 46 -6.66 16.54 -51.05
N GLY A 47 -6.14 16.58 -49.82
CA GLY A 47 -6.36 17.68 -48.89
C GLY A 47 -5.79 17.44 -47.49
N THR A 48 -4.69 18.11 -47.17
CA THR A 48 -4.24 18.44 -45.80
C THR A 48 -4.02 19.96 -45.77
N PRO A 49 -3.93 20.66 -44.61
CA PRO A 49 -4.37 20.32 -43.25
C PRO A 49 -5.27 21.44 -42.65
N VAL A 50 -5.99 21.17 -41.56
CA VAL A 50 -6.45 22.23 -40.65
C VAL A 50 -5.87 21.94 -39.27
N GLU A 51 -4.84 22.70 -38.93
CA GLU A 51 -4.44 22.98 -37.55
C GLU A 51 -5.61 23.68 -36.84
N GLU A 52 -6.14 23.08 -35.78
CA GLU A 52 -6.83 23.84 -34.72
C GLU A 52 -6.03 23.74 -33.42
N PRO A 53 -6.09 24.79 -32.58
CA PRO A 53 -5.05 25.10 -31.62
C PRO A 53 -5.33 24.49 -30.25
N GLY A 54 -4.25 24.09 -29.58
CA GLY A 54 -4.05 24.43 -28.17
C GLY A 54 -5.13 23.99 -27.17
N GLY A 55 -5.39 22.69 -27.10
CA GLY A 55 -5.94 22.07 -25.89
C GLY A 55 -4.80 21.60 -24.98
N GLN A 56 -4.09 22.53 -24.33
CA GLN A 56 -3.29 22.15 -23.17
C GLN A 56 -4.27 21.66 -22.11
N ASN A 57 -4.49 20.34 -22.06
CA ASN A 57 -4.91 19.67 -20.84
C ASN A 57 -3.83 20.00 -19.82
N GLY A 58 -4.03 21.12 -19.11
CA GLY A 58 -3.35 21.39 -17.86
C GLY A 58 -3.76 20.26 -16.95
N ALA A 59 -2.96 19.19 -16.95
CA ALA A 59 -2.91 18.27 -15.84
C ALA A 59 -2.66 19.17 -14.63
N SER A 60 -3.73 19.40 -13.86
CA SER A 60 -3.64 20.08 -12.59
C SER A 60 -2.72 19.20 -11.77
N ALA A 61 -1.44 19.56 -11.71
CA ALA A 61 -0.50 18.89 -10.85
C ALA A 61 -1.11 18.98 -9.45
N ALA A 62 -1.40 17.84 -8.85
CA ALA A 62 -1.83 17.80 -7.47
C ALA A 62 -0.80 18.58 -6.64
N PRO A 63 -1.24 19.43 -5.70
CA PRO A 63 -0.29 20.15 -4.85
C PRO A 63 0.65 19.14 -4.20
N THR A 64 1.96 19.36 -4.35
CA THR A 64 2.96 18.52 -3.68
C THR A 64 2.83 18.73 -2.18
N ALA A 65 2.65 17.65 -1.43
CA ALA A 65 2.54 17.71 0.03
C ALA A 65 3.79 18.37 0.65
N SER A 66 3.56 19.24 1.63
CA SER A 66 4.64 19.91 2.36
C SER A 66 5.26 18.96 3.38
N VAL A 67 6.58 19.02 3.55
CA VAL A 67 7.28 18.21 4.56
C VAL A 67 7.15 18.90 5.92
N ARG A 68 6.55 18.20 6.88
CA ARG A 68 6.36 18.64 8.27
C ARG A 68 7.57 18.30 9.14
N PHE A 69 8.14 17.12 8.92
CA PHE A 69 9.35 16.64 9.58
C PHE A 69 10.25 15.92 8.58
N GLY A 70 11.55 16.13 8.74
CA GLY A 70 12.56 15.33 8.08
C GLY A 70 12.98 15.82 6.69
N PRO A 71 13.81 15.03 5.98
CA PRO A 71 14.37 13.73 6.42
C PRO A 71 15.21 13.85 7.69
N GLY A 72 14.88 13.10 8.74
CA GLY A 72 15.48 13.22 10.07
C GLY A 72 15.64 11.89 10.81
N ASP A 73 16.57 11.84 11.76
CA ASP A 73 16.80 10.65 12.59
C ASP A 73 15.75 10.55 13.70
N LEU A 74 15.23 9.34 13.90
CA LEU A 74 14.34 8.96 14.99
C LEU A 74 14.96 7.76 15.74
N VAL A 75 15.01 7.83 17.06
CA VAL A 75 15.53 6.75 17.90
C VAL A 75 14.44 6.27 18.82
N VAL A 76 14.07 5.00 18.68
CA VAL A 76 13.09 4.33 19.54
C VAL A 76 13.85 3.45 20.50
N ASN A 77 13.59 3.61 21.79
CA ASN A 77 14.14 2.74 22.84
C ASN A 77 12.97 2.01 23.48
N SER A 78 12.94 0.71 23.26
CA SER A 78 12.09 -0.26 23.95
C SER A 78 12.96 -0.99 24.98
N THR A 79 12.36 -1.47 26.06
CA THR A 79 13.06 -2.30 27.06
C THR A 79 12.23 -3.53 27.35
N TYR A 80 12.84 -4.64 27.79
CA TYR A 80 12.09 -5.86 28.05
C TYR A 80 10.90 -5.60 29.00
N GLY A 81 9.68 -5.86 28.54
CA GLY A 81 8.43 -5.55 29.26
C GLY A 81 7.85 -4.14 29.04
N ALA A 82 8.44 -3.33 28.16
CA ALA A 82 7.94 -2.02 27.75
C ALA A 82 8.25 -1.71 26.28
N SER A 83 7.22 -1.63 25.45
CA SER A 83 7.31 -1.25 24.05
C SER A 83 7.61 0.24 23.89
N GLY A 84 8.27 0.58 22.80
CA GLY A 84 8.50 1.97 22.38
C GLY A 84 7.36 2.41 21.47
N TYR A 85 6.74 3.54 21.77
CA TYR A 85 5.63 4.08 20.99
C TYR A 85 6.04 5.39 20.35
N VAL A 86 5.66 5.58 19.09
CA VAL A 86 5.97 6.79 18.31
C VAL A 86 4.68 7.48 17.90
N ASP A 87 4.62 8.78 18.14
CA ASP A 87 3.62 9.70 17.59
C ASP A 87 4.31 10.50 16.47
N LEU A 88 3.85 10.27 15.24
CA LEU A 88 4.34 10.89 14.01
C LEU A 88 3.63 12.22 13.71
N ASP A 89 2.56 12.50 14.42
CA ASP A 89 1.63 13.60 14.22
C ASP A 89 2.08 14.87 14.97
N SER A 90 2.81 14.68 16.06
CA SER A 90 3.45 15.70 16.89
C SER A 90 4.66 16.39 16.24
N VAL A 91 4.93 17.64 16.67
CA VAL A 91 6.12 18.41 16.25
C VAL A 91 6.82 18.98 17.50
N PRO A 92 8.01 18.48 17.89
CA PRO A 92 8.77 17.38 17.27
C PRO A 92 8.04 16.02 17.42
N LEU A 93 8.44 15.02 16.61
CA LEU A 93 7.95 13.64 16.76
C LEU A 93 8.18 13.18 18.21
N LEU A 94 7.20 12.51 18.80
CA LEU A 94 7.30 12.03 20.18
C LEU A 94 7.59 10.54 20.22
N VAL A 95 8.49 10.15 21.12
CA VAL A 95 8.79 8.75 21.43
C VAL A 95 8.58 8.53 22.93
N THR A 96 7.78 7.54 23.29
CA THR A 96 7.41 7.26 24.67
C THR A 96 7.51 5.77 24.98
N GLY A 97 7.58 5.41 26.26
CA GLY A 97 7.62 4.01 26.70
C GLY A 97 6.25 3.41 27.03
N ARG A 98 5.16 4.08 26.64
CA ARG A 98 3.77 3.64 26.84
C ARG A 98 2.88 4.19 25.74
N SER A 99 1.86 3.44 25.31
CA SER A 99 0.88 3.95 24.36
C SER A 99 0.18 5.21 24.90
N THR A 100 -0.09 6.14 24.00
CA THR A 100 -0.89 7.35 24.20
C THR A 100 -1.91 7.44 23.08
N ASP A 101 -2.95 8.26 23.23
CA ASP A 101 -4.00 8.42 22.20
C ASP A 101 -3.50 8.88 20.82
N GLY A 102 -2.27 9.40 20.71
CA GLY A 102 -1.61 9.75 19.45
C GLY A 102 -0.48 8.82 19.04
N SER A 103 -0.39 7.60 19.60
CA SER A 103 0.62 6.64 19.16
C SER A 103 0.25 6.09 17.78
N ASP A 104 1.18 6.19 16.84
CA ASP A 104 1.01 5.68 15.47
C ASP A 104 1.70 4.35 15.26
N LEU A 105 2.85 4.16 15.92
CA LEU A 105 3.68 2.97 15.79
C LEU A 105 4.02 2.42 17.17
N ALA A 106 4.01 1.09 17.31
CA ALA A 106 4.54 0.38 18.47
C ALA A 106 5.71 -0.53 18.06
N PHE A 107 6.78 -0.50 18.85
CA PHE A 107 8.01 -1.25 18.64
C PHE A 107 8.27 -2.19 19.81
N ASP A 108 8.28 -3.50 19.53
CA ASP A 108 8.56 -4.49 20.55
C ASP A 108 10.07 -4.58 20.89
N PRO A 109 10.45 -4.62 22.19
CA PRO A 109 11.84 -4.70 22.65
C PRO A 109 12.58 -5.99 22.30
N THR A 110 11.88 -7.07 21.99
CA THR A 110 12.48 -8.36 21.63
C THR A 110 12.96 -8.37 20.19
N GLY A 111 12.47 -7.45 19.35
CA GLY A 111 12.74 -7.44 17.91
C GLY A 111 12.18 -8.64 17.15
N SER A 112 11.45 -9.53 17.84
CA SER A 112 10.78 -10.68 17.24
C SER A 112 9.32 -10.43 16.90
N GLU A 113 8.76 -9.30 17.34
CA GLU A 113 7.40 -8.91 16.99
C GLU A 113 7.42 -7.74 15.99
N PRO A 114 6.50 -7.75 15.02
CA PRO A 114 6.41 -6.73 13.99
C PRO A 114 6.08 -5.35 14.56
N VAL A 115 6.35 -4.29 13.79
CA VAL A 115 5.79 -2.97 14.10
C VAL A 115 4.28 -3.03 13.92
N ASP A 116 3.56 -2.73 15.00
CA ASP A 116 2.13 -2.53 15.00
C ASP A 116 1.85 -1.05 14.67
N VAL A 117 0.80 -0.80 13.89
CA VAL A 117 0.40 0.52 13.46
C VAL A 117 -1.07 0.77 13.78
N GLU A 118 -1.37 1.92 14.40
CA GLU A 118 -2.78 2.34 14.62
C GLU A 118 -3.44 2.86 13.32
N GLY A 119 -2.75 2.76 12.19
CA GLY A 119 -3.23 3.14 10.85
C GLY A 119 -2.88 2.10 9.79
N GLN A 120 -2.25 2.52 8.69
CA GLN A 120 -1.86 1.63 7.59
C GLN A 120 -0.35 1.62 7.40
N ILE A 121 0.23 0.46 7.09
CA ILE A 121 1.64 0.34 6.72
C ILE A 121 1.78 -0.37 5.37
N ALA A 122 2.72 0.09 4.55
CA ALA A 122 3.08 -0.56 3.30
C ALA A 122 4.61 -0.64 3.14
N PRO A 123 5.19 -1.85 3.05
CA PRO A 123 6.61 -2.01 2.79
C PRO A 123 6.94 -1.53 1.38
N LEU A 124 8.12 -0.94 1.25
CA LEU A 124 8.67 -0.54 -0.04
C LEU A 124 9.60 -1.64 -0.58
N PRO A 125 9.72 -1.77 -1.91
CA PRO A 125 10.70 -2.67 -2.50
C PRO A 125 12.12 -2.41 -1.99
N ALA A 126 12.88 -3.47 -1.76
CA ALA A 126 14.26 -3.35 -1.33
C ALA A 126 15.08 -2.50 -2.33
N GLY A 127 15.87 -1.55 -1.81
CA GLY A 127 16.67 -0.64 -2.64
C GLY A 127 15.87 0.46 -3.33
N ALA A 128 14.57 0.63 -3.03
CA ALA A 128 13.81 1.78 -3.47
C ALA A 128 14.45 3.08 -2.99
N SER A 129 14.40 4.11 -3.85
CA SER A 129 14.72 5.48 -3.45
C SER A 129 13.71 6.00 -2.42
N GLU A 130 14.07 7.06 -1.71
CA GLU A 130 13.13 7.75 -0.82
C GLU A 130 11.93 8.25 -1.65
N PRO A 131 10.69 7.83 -1.32
CA PRO A 131 9.51 8.16 -2.09
C PRO A 131 9.03 9.58 -1.77
N SER A 132 8.29 10.17 -2.69
CA SER A 132 7.39 11.29 -2.42
C SER A 132 6.15 10.83 -1.64
N GLU A 133 5.42 11.78 -1.06
CA GLU A 133 4.15 11.51 -0.36
C GLU A 133 3.15 10.75 -1.23
N ALA A 134 2.93 11.22 -2.47
CA ALA A 134 2.01 10.58 -3.40
C ALA A 134 2.41 9.15 -3.78
N GLU A 135 3.71 8.87 -3.88
CA GLU A 135 4.22 7.51 -4.08
C GLU A 135 3.96 6.64 -2.85
N CYS A 136 4.14 7.18 -1.64
CA CYS A 136 3.79 6.48 -0.41
C CYS A 136 2.30 6.15 -0.31
N VAL A 137 1.42 7.13 -0.58
CA VAL A 137 -0.04 6.91 -0.62
C VAL A 137 -0.40 5.82 -1.64
N THR A 138 0.23 5.84 -2.81
CA THR A 138 0.02 4.82 -3.83
C THR A 138 0.42 3.42 -3.36
N GLN A 139 1.48 3.30 -2.54
CA GLN A 139 1.91 2.02 -1.98
C GLN A 139 0.98 1.53 -0.88
N LEU A 140 0.53 2.44 -0.01
CA LEU A 140 -0.45 2.15 1.04
C LEU A 140 -1.75 1.58 0.46
N GLN A 141 -2.24 2.12 -0.66
CA GLN A 141 -3.43 1.60 -1.35
C GLN A 141 -3.25 0.22 -1.99
N LYS A 142 -2.01 -0.23 -2.25
CA LYS A 142 -1.72 -1.45 -3.01
C LYS A 142 -1.25 -2.60 -2.14
N ASN A 143 -0.49 -2.31 -1.09
CA ASN A 143 0.30 -3.27 -0.34
C ASN A 143 0.16 -3.08 1.18
N GLU A 144 -1.05 -2.80 1.66
CA GLU A 144 -1.36 -2.64 3.08
C GLU A 144 -1.06 -3.94 3.86
N LEU A 145 -0.35 -3.79 4.97
CA LEU A 145 -0.16 -4.81 5.99
C LEU A 145 -0.63 -4.26 7.34
N SER A 146 -0.92 -5.15 8.29
CA SER A 146 -1.17 -4.77 9.70
C SER A 146 0.12 -4.77 10.53
N GLU A 147 1.16 -5.44 10.03
CA GLU A 147 2.37 -5.78 10.77
C GLU A 147 3.58 -5.80 9.81
N LEU A 148 4.74 -5.32 10.26
CA LEU A 148 5.99 -5.34 9.49
C LEU A 148 7.20 -5.76 10.31
N ASP A 149 7.93 -6.77 9.83
CA ASP A 149 9.23 -7.17 10.39
C ASP A 149 10.30 -6.10 10.16
N LEU A 150 11.00 -5.74 11.23
CA LEU A 150 12.10 -4.78 11.17
C LEU A 150 13.42 -5.47 10.87
N ALA A 151 13.93 -5.23 9.67
CA ALA A 151 15.32 -5.51 9.32
C ALA A 151 16.02 -4.22 8.89
N ARG A 152 17.36 -4.23 8.96
CA ARG A 152 18.15 -3.10 8.45
C ARG A 152 17.80 -2.83 6.98
N ASP A 153 17.74 -1.55 6.63
CA ASP A 153 17.43 -1.06 5.29
C ASP A 153 16.00 -1.34 4.81
N VAL A 154 15.15 -1.98 5.61
CA VAL A 154 13.71 -2.02 5.36
C VAL A 154 13.18 -0.59 5.37
N ALA A 155 12.39 -0.28 4.36
CA ALA A 155 11.74 1.01 4.21
C ALA A 155 10.26 0.80 3.98
N PHE A 156 9.43 1.69 4.49
CA PHE A 156 7.98 1.54 4.47
C PHE A 156 7.31 2.90 4.56
N CYS A 157 6.07 2.93 4.09
CA CYS A 157 5.17 4.05 4.22
C CYS A 157 4.16 3.76 5.32
N VAL A 158 3.74 4.80 6.02
CA VAL A 158 2.72 4.75 7.06
C VAL A 158 1.68 5.81 6.76
N GLN A 159 0.40 5.50 6.98
CA GLN A 159 -0.63 6.50 7.20
C GLN A 159 -1.06 6.43 8.65
N THR A 160 -0.95 7.55 9.37
CA THR A 160 -1.35 7.69 10.77
C THR A 160 -2.87 7.62 10.93
N GLY A 161 -3.35 7.42 12.16
CA GLY A 161 -4.79 7.45 12.45
C GLY A 161 -5.43 8.82 12.13
N GLU A 162 -4.64 9.89 12.17
CA GLU A 162 -5.06 11.24 11.76
C GLU A 162 -4.99 11.48 10.24
N GLY A 163 -4.48 10.51 9.47
CA GLY A 163 -4.39 10.56 8.01
C GLY A 163 -3.11 11.20 7.46
N ARG A 164 -2.10 11.47 8.30
CA ARG A 164 -0.78 11.94 7.80
C ARG A 164 -0.02 10.80 7.19
N THR A 165 0.70 11.08 6.12
CA THR A 165 1.60 10.11 5.51
C THR A 165 3.02 10.31 6.01
N ALA A 166 3.71 9.20 6.27
CA ALA A 166 5.11 9.18 6.65
C ALA A 166 5.87 8.11 5.87
N TYR A 167 7.14 8.39 5.61
CA TYR A 167 8.13 7.43 5.13
C TYR A 167 9.11 7.15 6.25
N LEU A 168 9.39 5.87 6.50
CA LEU A 168 10.39 5.43 7.45
C LEU A 168 11.36 4.44 6.80
N ARG A 169 12.63 4.52 7.20
CA ARG A 169 13.67 3.56 6.84
C ARG A 169 14.46 3.15 8.07
N VAL A 170 14.62 1.86 8.27
CA VAL A 170 15.41 1.29 9.35
C VAL A 170 16.90 1.48 9.08
N ILE A 171 17.57 2.29 9.89
CA ILE A 171 19.02 2.45 9.89
C ILE A 171 19.69 1.32 10.68
N SER A 172 19.12 0.98 11.85
CA SER A 172 19.53 -0.17 12.65
C SER A 172 18.31 -0.90 13.19
N ALA A 173 18.24 -2.19 12.87
CA ALA A 173 17.22 -3.11 13.38
C ALA A 173 17.34 -3.27 14.91
N PRO A 174 16.24 -3.65 15.59
CA PRO A 174 16.31 -4.03 16.99
C PRO A 174 17.25 -5.21 17.17
N VAL A 175 18.11 -5.14 18.20
CA VAL A 175 18.90 -6.26 18.68
C VAL A 175 18.22 -6.76 19.95
N GLU A 176 17.95 -8.06 20.02
CA GLU A 176 17.32 -8.69 21.18
C GLU A 176 18.08 -8.31 22.46
N GLY A 177 17.37 -7.76 23.45
CA GLY A 177 17.94 -7.32 24.72
C GLY A 177 18.56 -5.92 24.73
N GLU A 178 18.81 -5.30 23.57
CA GLU A 178 19.19 -3.88 23.48
C GLU A 178 17.97 -2.97 23.31
N GLY A 179 16.94 -3.47 22.62
CA GLY A 179 15.65 -2.80 22.44
C GLY A 179 15.72 -1.45 21.72
N LYS A 180 16.83 -1.14 21.05
CA LYS A 180 17.05 0.15 20.38
C LYS A 180 16.91 0.03 18.87
N VAL A 181 16.03 0.84 18.30
CA VAL A 181 15.82 0.97 16.85
C VAL A 181 16.20 2.38 16.41
N ARG A 182 16.91 2.49 15.28
CA ARG A 182 17.16 3.79 14.65
C ARG A 182 16.50 3.82 13.29
N LEU A 183 15.76 4.88 13.04
CA LEU A 183 15.01 5.11 11.81
C LEU A 183 15.44 6.45 11.22
N LYS A 184 15.33 6.55 9.90
CA LYS A 184 15.21 7.83 9.21
C LYS A 184 13.74 8.02 8.87
N ALA A 185 13.18 9.18 9.19
CA ALA A 185 11.77 9.47 8.96
C ALA A 185 11.60 10.79 8.18
N THR A 186 10.61 10.79 7.30
CA THR A 186 10.07 11.96 6.61
C THR A 186 8.56 11.92 6.83
N VAL A 187 7.97 12.99 7.37
CA VAL A 187 6.53 13.10 7.61
C VAL A 187 6.01 14.31 6.84
N TRP A 188 4.92 14.12 6.11
CA TRP A 188 4.27 15.18 5.36
C TRP A 188 3.08 15.76 6.13
N ASP A 189 2.76 17.02 5.84
CA ASP A 189 1.52 17.63 6.32
C ASP A 189 0.30 16.90 5.74
N LEU A 190 -0.85 17.10 6.39
CA LEU A 190 -2.10 16.53 5.92
C LEU A 190 -2.40 17.00 4.48
N PRO A 191 -2.93 16.09 3.63
CA PRO A 191 -3.45 16.46 2.32
C PRO A 191 -4.45 17.62 2.46
N GLN A 192 -4.26 18.69 1.68
CA GLN A 192 -5.14 19.87 1.69
C GLN A 192 -6.35 19.69 0.78
#